data_AF-A0A257ML22-F1
#
_entry.id   AF-A0A257ML22-F1
#
_cell.length_a   1.000
_cell.length_b   1.000
_cell.length_c   1.000
_cell.angle_alpha   90.00
_cell.angle_beta   90.00
_cell.angle_gamma   90.00
#
_symmetry.space_group_name_H-M   'P 1'
#
loop_
_entity.id
_entity.type
_entity.pdbx_description
1 polymer ?
#
loop_
_entity_poly.entity_id
_entity_poly.type
_entity_poly.pdbx_seq_one_letter_code
_entity_poly.pdbx_strand_id
1 'polypeptide(L)'
;KRRFKWDFSLPGVSSITIDPHKMGLSTIPAGGLLFRGPECLSALETETHYLTRARQASLTGTRSGAAAAATYAVMMHLGREGFRKMVDYCMDLTAHLVAGARMISVEPFIEPVMNVVALRVPQTAAVREELMKLDWHVSMTREPNRALRLILMGHMSQERIDLFLEDLESVLSKL
;
A
#
# COMPACT_ATOMS: atom_id res chain seq x y z
N LYS A 1 11.18 -17.80 4.65
CA LYS A 1 10.07 -16.91 4.26
C LYS A 1 9.10 -17.69 3.36
N ARG A 2 7.78 -17.65 3.64
CA ARG A 2 6.76 -18.33 2.83
C ARG A 2 6.75 -17.72 1.42
N ARG A 3 6.81 -18.55 0.37
CA ARG A 3 6.89 -18.08 -1.02
C ARG A 3 5.50 -18.22 -1.66
N PHE A 4 4.87 -17.10 -1.97
CA PHE A 4 3.59 -17.07 -2.67
C PHE A 4 3.83 -16.88 -4.17
N LYS A 5 3.25 -17.74 -5.00
CA LYS A 5 3.10 -17.46 -6.44
C LYS A 5 1.87 -16.60 -6.60
N TRP A 6 2.00 -15.44 -7.24
CA TRP A 6 0.92 -14.47 -7.42
C TRP A 6 0.92 -13.78 -8.79
N ASP A 7 2.02 -13.86 -9.53
CA ASP A 7 2.24 -13.15 -10.79
C ASP A 7 1.89 -14.01 -12.02
N PHE A 8 2.33 -13.57 -13.21
CA PHE A 8 2.10 -14.29 -14.46
C PHE A 8 2.72 -15.70 -14.53
N SER A 9 3.53 -16.12 -13.56
CA SER A 9 3.95 -17.52 -13.43
C SER A 9 2.78 -18.49 -13.17
N LEU A 10 1.63 -17.98 -12.71
CA LEU A 10 0.39 -18.74 -12.59
C LEU A 10 -0.41 -18.66 -13.90
N PRO A 11 -0.69 -19.77 -14.61
CA PRO A 11 -1.36 -19.73 -15.91
C PRO A 11 -2.72 -19.03 -15.93
N GLY A 12 -3.46 -19.06 -14.82
CA GLY A 12 -4.77 -18.42 -14.70
C GLY A 12 -4.76 -16.89 -14.54
N VAL A 13 -3.59 -16.26 -14.34
CA VAL A 13 -3.50 -14.80 -14.19
C VAL A 13 -3.45 -14.15 -15.57
N SER A 14 -4.50 -13.45 -15.98
CA SER A 14 -4.56 -12.78 -17.31
C SER A 14 -4.12 -11.32 -17.27
N SER A 15 -4.25 -10.66 -16.11
CA SER A 15 -3.84 -9.27 -15.90
C SER A 15 -3.38 -9.02 -14.47
N ILE A 16 -2.58 -7.97 -14.28
CA ILE A 16 -2.09 -7.49 -12.99
C ILE A 16 -2.21 -5.98 -12.96
N THR A 17 -2.78 -5.42 -11.90
CA THR A 17 -2.71 -3.99 -11.61
C THR A 17 -1.59 -3.70 -10.63
N ILE A 18 -0.92 -2.57 -10.82
CA ILE A 18 0.13 -2.08 -9.95
C ILE A 18 0.05 -0.55 -9.89
N ASP A 19 0.29 0.03 -8.71
CA ASP A 19 0.26 1.47 -8.53
C ASP A 19 1.67 2.00 -8.18
N PRO A 20 2.43 2.48 -9.18
CA PRO A 20 3.70 3.13 -8.93
C PRO A 20 3.64 4.29 -7.92
N HIS A 21 2.51 5.00 -7.82
CA HIS A 21 2.36 6.07 -6.83
C HIS A 21 2.18 5.58 -5.37
N LYS A 22 2.12 4.26 -5.14
CA LYS A 22 2.10 3.66 -3.79
C LYS A 22 3.51 3.26 -3.37
N MET A 23 3.78 1.96 -3.27
CA MET A 23 5.11 1.42 -2.93
C MET A 23 6.14 1.57 -4.06
N GLY A 24 5.72 2.05 -5.24
CA GLY A 24 6.64 2.37 -6.33
C GLY A 24 7.31 3.75 -6.20
N LEU A 25 6.94 4.55 -5.19
CA LEU A 25 7.52 5.88 -4.88
C LEU A 25 7.44 6.90 -6.03
N SER A 26 6.54 6.69 -6.98
CA SER A 26 6.29 7.61 -8.09
C SER A 26 5.30 8.72 -7.70
N THR A 27 5.19 9.73 -8.55
CA THR A 27 4.27 10.85 -8.35
C THR A 27 2.83 10.48 -8.72
N ILE A 28 1.85 11.07 -8.02
CA ILE A 28 0.42 10.91 -8.34
C ILE A 28 0.09 11.75 -9.60
N PRO A 29 -0.73 11.24 -10.55
CA PRO A 29 -1.31 9.89 -10.61
C PRO A 29 -0.46 8.93 -11.46
N ALA A 30 0.05 7.85 -10.86
CA ALA A 30 0.75 6.78 -11.57
C ALA A 30 0.16 5.40 -11.27
N GLY A 31 -0.58 4.83 -12.22
CA GLY A 31 -1.13 3.48 -12.17
C GLY A 31 -0.70 2.66 -13.38
N GLY A 32 -0.73 1.34 -13.26
CA GLY A 32 -0.35 0.40 -14.29
C GLY A 32 -1.31 -0.79 -14.36
N LEU A 33 -1.71 -1.14 -15.58
CA LEU A 33 -2.46 -2.36 -15.89
C LEU A 33 -1.63 -3.15 -16.91
N LEU A 34 -1.19 -4.33 -16.50
CA LEU A 34 -0.41 -5.24 -17.32
C LEU A 34 -1.29 -6.40 -17.75
N PHE A 35 -1.18 -6.80 -19.01
CA PHE A 35 -1.83 -7.98 -19.54
C PHE A 35 -0.80 -9.04 -19.89
N ARG A 36 -1.17 -10.31 -19.75
CA ARG A 36 -0.33 -11.45 -20.17
C ARG A 36 -0.07 -11.43 -21.67
N GLY A 37 -1.06 -11.05 -22.46
CA GLY A 37 -1.01 -11.03 -23.91
C GLY A 37 -1.79 -9.86 -24.50
N PRO A 38 -1.59 -9.57 -25.80
CA PRO A 38 -2.15 -8.41 -26.46
C PRO A 38 -3.67 -8.46 -26.58
N GLU A 39 -4.26 -9.65 -26.67
CA GLU A 39 -5.71 -9.85 -26.89
C GLU A 39 -6.57 -9.11 -25.86
N CYS A 40 -6.16 -9.12 -24.59
CA CYS A 40 -6.88 -8.43 -23.52
C CYS A 40 -6.78 -6.90 -23.64
N LEU A 41 -5.67 -6.38 -24.16
CA LEU A 41 -5.51 -4.94 -24.41
C LEU A 41 -6.34 -4.52 -25.63
N SER A 42 -6.34 -5.33 -26.69
CA SER A 42 -7.14 -5.09 -27.90
C SER A 42 -8.63 -5.07 -27.61
N ALA A 43 -9.11 -5.86 -26.64
CA ALA A 43 -10.50 -5.82 -26.19
C ALA A 43 -10.92 -4.49 -25.54
N LEU A 44 -9.95 -3.65 -25.11
CA LEU A 44 -10.21 -2.32 -24.56
C LEU A 44 -10.15 -1.21 -25.62
N GLU A 45 -9.70 -1.52 -26.84
CA GLU A 45 -9.50 -0.52 -27.88
C GLU A 45 -10.83 0.08 -28.35
N THR A 46 -10.88 1.40 -28.45
CA THR A 46 -11.94 2.15 -29.13
C THR A 46 -11.34 2.96 -30.27
N GLU A 47 -12.09 3.09 -31.37
CA GLU A 47 -11.63 3.80 -32.56
C GLU A 47 -11.63 5.32 -32.35
N THR A 48 -10.54 5.96 -32.73
CA THR A 48 -10.31 7.40 -32.61
C THR A 48 -9.78 7.98 -33.92
N HIS A 49 -10.65 8.11 -34.91
CA HIS A 49 -10.28 8.48 -36.29
C HIS A 49 -9.70 9.89 -36.46
N TYR A 50 -9.78 10.75 -35.45
CA TYR A 50 -9.26 12.12 -35.49
C TYR A 50 -7.84 12.28 -34.93
N LEU A 51 -7.21 11.19 -34.46
CA LEU A 51 -5.87 11.19 -33.88
C LEU A 51 -4.86 10.46 -34.77
N THR A 52 -3.57 10.74 -34.56
CA THR A 52 -2.45 10.07 -35.23
C THR A 52 -2.43 8.56 -35.01
N ARG A 53 -3.03 8.08 -33.91
CA ARG A 53 -3.35 6.67 -33.71
C ARG A 53 -4.86 6.48 -33.78
N ALA A 54 -5.29 5.58 -34.65
CA ALA A 54 -6.71 5.29 -34.88
C ALA A 54 -7.39 4.52 -33.73
N ARG A 55 -6.66 4.16 -32.67
CA ARG A 55 -7.19 3.40 -31.52
C ARG A 55 -6.55 3.83 -30.20
N GLN A 56 -7.36 3.85 -29.14
CA GLN A 56 -6.92 4.07 -27.76
C GLN A 56 -7.53 3.00 -26.83
N ALA A 57 -6.78 2.58 -25.82
CA ALA A 57 -7.23 1.58 -24.83
C ALA A 57 -7.47 2.16 -23.42
N SER A 58 -7.08 3.41 -23.17
CA SER A 58 -7.30 4.07 -21.88
C SER A 58 -8.63 4.83 -21.88
N LEU A 59 -9.30 4.83 -20.72
CA LEU A 59 -10.53 5.59 -20.53
C LEU A 59 -10.32 7.10 -20.67
N THR A 60 -9.20 7.61 -20.17
CA THR A 60 -8.84 9.03 -20.27
C THR A 60 -8.12 9.31 -21.59
N GLY A 61 -8.44 10.46 -22.21
CA GLY A 61 -7.67 11.01 -23.33
C GLY A 61 -6.41 11.74 -22.86
N THR A 62 -6.39 13.07 -22.98
CA THR A 62 -5.26 13.91 -22.56
C THR A 62 -4.95 13.72 -21.08
N ARG A 63 -3.69 13.40 -20.78
CA ARG A 63 -3.16 13.28 -19.42
C ARG A 63 -1.67 13.60 -19.39
N SER A 64 -1.17 14.00 -18.23
CA SER A 64 0.25 14.34 -18.07
C SER A 64 1.15 13.13 -18.27
N GLY A 65 2.16 13.26 -19.14
CA GLY A 65 3.25 12.28 -19.27
C GLY A 65 4.22 12.27 -18.09
N ALA A 66 4.15 13.27 -17.19
CA ALA A 66 5.08 13.42 -16.08
C ALA A 66 5.06 12.22 -15.12
N ALA A 67 3.89 11.62 -14.87
CA ALA A 67 3.79 10.45 -14.00
C ALA A 67 4.46 9.20 -14.60
N ALA A 68 4.39 9.04 -15.94
CA ALA A 68 5.11 7.96 -16.62
C ALA A 68 6.63 8.19 -16.58
N ALA A 69 7.07 9.43 -16.84
CA ALA A 69 8.47 9.81 -16.77
C ALA A 69 9.04 9.66 -15.34
N ALA A 70 8.30 10.08 -14.31
CA ALA A 70 8.68 9.93 -12.91
C ALA A 70 8.77 8.45 -12.51
N THR A 71 7.81 7.63 -12.93
CA THR A 71 7.83 6.18 -12.68
C THR A 71 9.08 5.55 -13.28
N TYR A 72 9.40 5.88 -14.53
CA TYR A 72 10.62 5.42 -15.18
C TYR A 72 11.88 5.89 -14.42
N ALA A 73 11.94 7.18 -14.07
CA ALA A 73 13.08 7.75 -13.36
C ALA A 73 13.33 7.04 -12.02
N VAL A 74 12.28 6.81 -11.21
CA VAL A 74 12.41 6.10 -9.93
C VAL A 74 12.86 4.66 -10.13
N MET A 75 12.28 3.95 -11.12
CA MET A 75 12.68 2.57 -11.43
C MET A 75 14.16 2.47 -11.82
N MET A 76 14.63 3.40 -12.65
CA MET A 76 16.03 3.44 -13.09
C MET A 76 16.97 3.88 -11.98
N HIS A 77 16.56 4.82 -11.13
CA HIS A 77 17.37 5.34 -10.04
C HIS A 77 17.55 4.31 -8.91
N LEU A 78 16.47 3.69 -8.46
CA LEU A 78 16.51 2.73 -7.34
C LEU A 78 16.98 1.35 -7.80
N GLY A 79 16.57 0.93 -9.00
CA GLY A 79 16.71 -0.45 -9.44
C GLY A 79 16.07 -1.44 -8.46
N ARG A 80 16.37 -2.73 -8.66
CA ARG A 80 15.81 -3.79 -7.79
C ARG A 80 16.36 -3.72 -6.36
N GLU A 81 17.60 -3.27 -6.19
CA GLU A 81 18.24 -3.20 -4.88
C GLU A 81 17.68 -2.06 -4.02
N GLY A 82 17.47 -0.88 -4.61
CA GLY A 82 16.85 0.24 -3.90
C GLY A 82 15.43 -0.08 -3.44
N PHE A 83 14.62 -0.69 -4.32
CA PHE A 83 13.29 -1.18 -3.91
C PHE A 83 13.37 -2.24 -2.81
N ARG A 84 14.32 -3.18 -2.89
CA ARG A 84 14.50 -4.18 -1.84
C ARG A 84 14.82 -3.54 -0.50
N LYS A 85 15.80 -2.63 -0.44
CA LYS A 85 16.17 -1.91 0.78
C LYS A 85 14.99 -1.15 1.39
N MET A 86 14.21 -0.47 0.56
CA MET A 86 13.02 0.26 1.03
C MET A 86 11.94 -0.68 1.59
N VAL A 87 11.67 -1.78 0.90
CA VAL A 87 10.70 -2.78 1.37
C VAL A 87 11.17 -3.43 2.67
N ASP A 88 12.45 -3.81 2.75
CA ASP A 88 13.04 -4.38 3.96
C ASP A 88 12.90 -3.41 5.14
N TYR A 89 13.22 -2.12 4.96
CA TYR A 89 13.01 -1.10 6.00
C TYR A 89 11.54 -0.99 6.45
N CYS A 90 10.59 -0.97 5.50
CA CYS A 90 9.16 -0.93 5.85
C CYS A 90 8.71 -2.20 6.60
N MET A 91 9.27 -3.36 6.27
CA MET A 91 9.00 -4.62 6.97
C MET A 91 9.64 -4.65 8.36
N ASP A 92 10.81 -4.04 8.55
CA ASP A 92 11.45 -3.90 9.86
C ASP A 92 10.61 -3.01 10.78
N LEU A 93 10.13 -1.87 10.28
CA LEU A 93 9.16 -1.01 10.98
C LEU A 93 7.86 -1.76 11.32
N THR A 94 7.40 -2.60 10.40
CA THR A 94 6.21 -3.44 10.61
C THR A 94 6.41 -4.44 11.74
N ALA A 95 7.58 -5.10 11.77
CA ALA A 95 7.94 -6.02 12.85
C ALA A 95 8.07 -5.30 14.20
N HIS A 96 8.67 -4.10 14.20
CA HIS A 96 8.79 -3.24 15.38
C HIS A 96 7.42 -2.86 15.97
N LEU A 97 6.51 -2.37 15.12
CA LEU A 97 5.14 -2.04 15.53
C LEU A 97 4.42 -3.26 16.12
N VAL A 98 4.51 -4.43 15.48
CA VAL A 98 3.85 -5.65 15.97
C VAL A 98 4.43 -6.11 17.29
N ALA A 99 5.76 -6.07 17.46
CA ALA A 99 6.40 -6.44 18.71
C ALA A 99 5.96 -5.52 19.84
N GLY A 100 5.96 -4.21 19.61
CA GLY A 100 5.51 -3.23 20.60
C GLY A 100 4.02 -3.31 20.93
N ALA A 101 3.17 -3.52 19.91
CA ALA A 101 1.73 -3.74 20.13
C ALA A 101 1.47 -4.94 21.05
N ARG A 102 2.22 -6.05 20.87
CA ARG A 102 2.10 -7.22 21.75
C ARG A 102 2.51 -6.95 23.19
N MET A 103 3.49 -6.06 23.42
CA MET A 103 3.87 -5.68 24.79
C MET A 103 2.73 -5.00 25.54
N ILE A 104 1.86 -4.28 24.83
CA ILE A 104 0.66 -3.62 25.37
C ILE A 104 -0.62 -4.46 25.19
N SER A 105 -0.46 -5.78 25.05
CA SER A 105 -1.55 -6.77 24.88
C SER A 105 -2.46 -6.55 23.66
N VAL A 106 -1.96 -5.89 22.62
CA VAL A 106 -2.65 -5.68 21.34
C VAL A 106 -2.09 -6.62 20.29
N GLU A 107 -2.94 -7.49 19.74
CA GLU A 107 -2.54 -8.44 18.69
C GLU A 107 -2.95 -7.97 17.30
N PRO A 108 -2.12 -8.22 16.26
CA PRO A 108 -2.54 -7.99 14.90
C PRO A 108 -3.61 -9.01 14.47
N PHE A 109 -4.50 -8.62 13.56
CA PHE A 109 -5.60 -9.46 13.11
C PHE A 109 -5.09 -10.75 12.46
N ILE A 110 -4.01 -10.62 11.69
CA ILE A 110 -3.18 -11.69 11.11
C ILE A 110 -1.71 -11.30 11.28
N GLU A 111 -0.80 -12.27 11.23
CA GLU A 111 0.63 -11.95 11.04
C GLU A 111 0.82 -11.18 9.73
N PRO A 112 1.40 -9.95 9.77
CA PRO A 112 1.57 -9.16 8.56
C PRO A 112 2.51 -9.84 7.57
N VAL A 113 2.01 -10.04 6.34
CA VAL A 113 2.82 -10.52 5.21
C VAL A 113 3.37 -9.39 4.33
N MET A 114 2.91 -8.15 4.60
CA MET A 114 3.29 -6.90 3.96
C MET A 114 3.40 -5.81 5.02
N ASN A 115 3.80 -4.60 4.63
CA ASN A 115 3.89 -3.42 5.47
C ASN A 115 2.53 -2.79 5.83
N VAL A 116 1.53 -3.63 6.06
CA VAL A 116 0.16 -3.25 6.45
C VAL A 116 -0.21 -4.07 7.67
N VAL A 117 -0.54 -3.39 8.77
CA VAL A 117 -0.92 -4.00 10.04
C VAL A 117 -2.35 -3.63 10.37
N ALA A 118 -3.15 -4.63 10.71
CA ALA A 118 -4.48 -4.44 11.27
C ALA A 118 -4.41 -4.80 12.76
N LEU A 119 -4.47 -3.84 13.69
CA LEU A 119 -4.42 -4.09 15.13
C LEU A 119 -5.84 -4.28 15.69
N ARG A 120 -6.07 -5.36 16.44
CA ARG A 120 -7.33 -5.60 17.16
C ARG A 120 -7.33 -4.78 18.44
N VAL A 121 -8.26 -3.83 18.51
CA VAL A 121 -8.50 -3.01 19.70
C VAL A 121 -10.00 -3.00 20.02
N PRO A 122 -10.38 -2.94 21.31
CA PRO A 122 -11.78 -2.81 21.70
C PRO A 122 -12.34 -1.48 21.22
N GLN A 123 -13.67 -1.41 21.01
CA GLN A 123 -14.39 -0.21 20.53
C GLN A 123 -13.60 0.61 19.48
N THR A 124 -13.13 -0.04 18.40
CA THR A 124 -12.12 0.52 17.46
C THR A 124 -12.41 1.95 16.98
N ALA A 125 -13.68 2.31 16.79
CA ALA A 125 -14.06 3.68 16.41
C ALA A 125 -13.76 4.71 17.50
N ALA A 126 -14.06 4.40 18.77
CA ALA A 126 -13.75 5.26 19.91
C ALA A 126 -12.24 5.40 20.11
N VAL A 127 -11.49 4.28 20.07
CA VAL A 127 -10.02 4.31 20.13
C VAL A 127 -9.44 5.19 19.03
N ARG A 128 -9.92 5.07 17.78
CA ARG A 128 -9.50 5.92 16.68
C ARG A 128 -9.79 7.40 16.95
N GLU A 129 -10.96 7.73 17.49
CA GLU A 129 -11.33 9.10 17.80
C GLU A 129 -10.44 9.72 18.89
N GLU A 130 -10.09 8.97 19.93
CA GLU A 130 -9.14 9.43 20.95
C GLU A 130 -7.73 9.61 20.38
N LEU A 131 -7.27 8.68 19.53
CA LEU A 131 -5.99 8.81 18.81
C LEU A 131 -5.97 10.03 17.90
N MET A 132 -7.07 10.36 17.21
CA MET A 132 -7.17 11.56 16.38
C MET A 132 -7.03 12.85 17.19
N LYS A 133 -7.45 12.88 18.46
CA LYS A 133 -7.23 14.04 19.34
C LYS A 133 -5.75 14.25 19.69
N LEU A 134 -4.95 13.19 19.57
CA LEU A 134 -3.49 13.19 19.71
C LEU A 134 -2.79 13.36 18.34
N ASP A 135 -3.53 13.76 17.30
CA ASP A 135 -3.06 13.95 15.92
C ASP A 135 -2.62 12.66 15.19
N TRP A 136 -3.02 11.49 15.69
CA TRP A 136 -2.82 10.21 15.00
C TRP A 136 -3.97 9.89 14.04
N HIS A 137 -3.71 10.07 12.74
CA HIS A 137 -4.67 9.81 11.66
C HIS A 137 -4.61 8.36 11.18
N VAL A 138 -5.26 7.46 11.92
CA VAL A 138 -5.28 6.01 11.61
C VAL A 138 -6.55 5.60 10.88
N SER A 139 -6.43 4.74 9.86
CA SER A 139 -7.58 4.20 9.13
C SER A 139 -8.18 2.97 9.84
N MET A 140 -9.37 2.52 9.46
CA MET A 140 -9.99 1.30 10.00
C MET A 140 -10.37 0.33 8.90
N THR A 141 -10.34 -0.97 9.21
CA THR A 141 -11.05 -1.99 8.41
C THR A 141 -12.57 -1.85 8.58
N ARG A 142 -13.32 -2.53 7.71
CA ARG A 142 -14.79 -2.50 7.73
C ARG A 142 -15.34 -3.62 8.64
N GLU A 143 -16.62 -3.50 8.97
CA GLU A 143 -17.40 -4.58 9.59
C GLU A 143 -17.32 -5.89 8.79
N PRO A 144 -17.43 -7.06 9.46
CA PRO A 144 -17.69 -7.25 10.89
C PRO A 144 -16.44 -7.19 11.78
N ASN A 145 -15.25 -7.08 11.18
CA ASN A 145 -13.98 -7.19 11.88
C ASN A 145 -13.22 -5.86 11.83
N ARG A 146 -13.73 -4.86 12.55
CA ARG A 146 -13.02 -3.58 12.69
C ARG A 146 -11.69 -3.77 13.44
N ALA A 147 -10.67 -3.12 12.91
CA ALA A 147 -9.32 -3.08 13.41
C ALA A 147 -8.70 -1.75 12.98
N LEU A 148 -7.75 -1.23 13.76
CA LEU A 148 -6.93 -0.10 13.33
C LEU A 148 -6.01 -0.56 12.22
N ARG A 149 -6.05 0.09 11.05
CA ARG A 149 -5.25 -0.25 9.89
C ARG A 149 -4.13 0.77 9.70
N LEU A 150 -2.91 0.32 9.92
CA LEU A 150 -1.67 1.07 9.77
C LEU A 150 -0.91 0.61 8.52
N ILE A 151 -0.28 1.54 7.82
CA ILE A 151 0.54 1.29 6.63
C ILE A 151 1.91 1.88 6.91
N LEU A 152 2.93 1.03 7.03
CA LEU A 152 4.28 1.42 7.43
C LEU A 152 5.06 1.79 6.18
N MET A 153 5.30 3.09 5.98
CA MET A 153 6.00 3.62 4.83
C MET A 153 7.35 4.20 5.22
N GLY A 154 8.24 4.40 4.25
CA GLY A 154 9.61 4.85 4.49
C GLY A 154 9.77 6.23 5.13
N HIS A 155 8.70 7.03 5.27
CA HIS A 155 8.72 8.31 5.99
C HIS A 155 8.56 8.15 7.52
N MET A 156 8.26 6.95 8.02
CA MET A 156 8.16 6.64 9.45
C MET A 156 9.54 6.28 10.05
N SER A 157 9.67 6.36 11.37
CA SER A 157 10.83 5.89 12.14
C SER A 157 10.39 4.99 13.30
N GLN A 158 11.32 4.22 13.88
CA GLN A 158 11.04 3.41 15.08
C GLN A 158 10.58 4.29 16.24
N GLU A 159 11.21 5.44 16.46
CA GLU A 159 10.83 6.37 17.55
C GLU A 159 9.38 6.86 17.40
N ARG A 160 8.92 7.15 16.18
CA ARG A 160 7.52 7.54 15.94
C ARG A 160 6.55 6.39 16.18
N ILE A 161 6.98 5.15 15.95
CA ILE A 161 6.19 3.95 16.26
C ILE A 161 6.11 3.78 17.78
N ASP A 162 7.21 3.98 18.49
CA ASP A 162 7.24 3.91 19.97
C ASP A 162 6.30 4.96 20.57
N LEU A 163 6.37 6.21 20.11
CA LEU A 163 5.44 7.27 20.50
C LEU A 163 3.98 6.91 20.22
N PHE A 164 3.69 6.35 19.04
CA PHE A 164 2.34 5.89 18.71
C PHE A 164 1.86 4.78 19.67
N LEU A 165 2.74 3.86 20.05
CA LEU A 165 2.40 2.75 20.95
C LEU A 165 2.15 3.22 22.38
N GLU A 166 2.95 4.16 22.88
CA GLU A 166 2.73 4.82 24.18
C GLU A 166 1.36 5.52 24.23
N ASP A 167 1.03 6.29 23.18
CA ASP A 167 -0.27 6.96 23.08
C ASP A 167 -1.43 5.96 22.94
N LEU A 168 -1.24 4.89 22.16
CA LEU A 168 -2.23 3.82 22.02
C LEU A 168 -2.50 3.13 23.37
N GLU A 169 -1.47 2.79 24.13
CA GLU A 169 -1.61 2.21 25.47
C GLU A 169 -2.34 3.18 26.43
N SER A 170 -1.98 4.46 26.40
CA SER A 170 -2.63 5.51 27.18
C SER A 170 -4.12 5.65 26.85
N VAL A 171 -4.49 5.57 25.57
CA VAL A 171 -5.91 5.57 25.14
C VAL A 171 -6.63 4.32 25.60
N LEU A 172 -6.02 3.14 25.43
CA LEU A 172 -6.62 1.86 25.80
C LEU A 172 -6.83 1.72 27.31
N SER A 173 -5.97 2.32 28.13
CA SER A 173 -6.14 2.29 29.60
C SER A 173 -7.31 3.13 30.12
N LYS A 174 -7.86 4.04 29.29
CA LYS A 174 -8.94 4.97 29.66
C LYS A 174 -10.32 4.52 29.18
N LEU A 175 -10.37 3.51 28.31
CA LEU A 175 -11.59 2.97 27.67
C LEU A 175 -11.90 1.57 28.19
#